data_AF-A0AAI9TVP0-F1
#
_entry.id   AF-A0AAI9TVP0-F1
#
_cell.length_a   1.000
_cell.length_b   1.000
_cell.length_c   1.000
_cell.angle_alpha   90.00
_cell.angle_beta   90.00
_cell.angle_gamma   90.00
#
_symmetry.space_group_name_H-M   'P 1'
#
loop_
_entity.id
_entity.type
_entity.pdbx_description
1 polymer ?
#
loop_
_entity_poly.entity_id
_entity_poly.type
_entity_poly.pdbx_seq_one_letter_code
_entity_poly.pdbx_strand_id
1 'polypeptide(L)'
;MQPPRSSSIMAVAIINFYANDYAKVYRSCGTCEKCAREVYIEGVTARNGGEVAGITKANGDKATLVNVCTDAKTPCQNYSGPGVKDGPC
;
A
#
# COMPACT_ATOMS: atom_id res chain seq x y z
N MET A 1 12.96 9.07 13.10
CA MET A 1 12.33 7.85 13.66
C MET A 1 12.28 6.85 12.52
N GLN A 2 12.98 5.71 12.63
CA GLN A 2 12.92 4.68 11.59
C GLN A 2 11.61 3.89 11.75
N PRO A 3 10.99 3.42 10.65
CA PRO A 3 9.83 2.53 10.73
C PRO A 3 10.17 1.32 11.61
N PRO A 4 9.20 0.76 12.36
CA PRO A 4 9.46 -0.34 13.27
C PRO A 4 10.11 -1.49 12.49
N ARG A 5 11.37 -1.78 12.78
CA ARG A 5 12.08 -2.93 12.20
C ARG A 5 11.48 -4.19 12.81
N SER A 6 10.47 -4.75 12.18
CA SER A 6 9.93 -6.06 12.54
C SER A 6 10.84 -7.15 11.95
N SER A 7 11.44 -7.93 12.84
CA SER A 7 12.26 -9.10 12.52
C SER A 7 11.53 -10.06 11.56
N SER A 8 12.20 -10.43 10.46
CA SER A 8 11.91 -11.56 9.56
C SER A 8 10.87 -11.40 8.43
N ILE A 9 10.24 -10.23 8.22
CA ILE A 9 9.45 -9.94 7.01
C ILE A 9 10.15 -8.83 6.20
N MET A 10 10.37 -9.06 4.91
CA MET A 10 10.97 -8.08 4.00
C MET A 10 9.92 -7.01 3.68
N ALA A 11 9.90 -5.94 4.48
CA ALA A 11 8.94 -4.86 4.36
C ALA A 11 9.43 -3.75 3.40
N VAL A 12 8.53 -3.22 2.57
CA VAL A 12 8.78 -2.01 1.79
C VAL A 12 8.46 -0.79 2.65
N ALA A 13 9.36 0.19 2.71
CA ALA A 13 9.13 1.45 3.39
C ALA A 13 9.11 2.62 2.40
N ILE A 14 8.03 3.40 2.39
CA ILE A 14 7.85 4.60 1.56
C ILE A 14 7.67 5.78 2.50
N ILE A 15 8.69 6.63 2.63
CA ILE A 15 8.76 7.66 3.68
C ILE A 15 8.99 9.03 3.02
N ASN A 16 8.21 10.04 3.43
CA ASN A 16 8.34 11.43 2.98
C ASN A 16 8.36 11.58 1.46
N PHE A 17 7.51 10.81 0.79
CA PHE A 17 7.41 10.77 -0.67
C PHE A 17 6.27 11.65 -1.18
N TYR A 18 6.46 12.28 -2.33
CA TYR A 18 5.41 13.02 -3.03
C TYR A 18 5.07 12.33 -4.35
N ALA A 19 3.79 12.05 -4.57
CA ALA A 19 3.26 11.50 -5.81
C ALA A 19 2.18 12.42 -6.39
N ASN A 20 2.23 12.64 -7.70
CA ASN A 20 1.20 13.38 -8.44
C ASN A 20 0.94 12.67 -9.77
N ASP A 21 -0.33 12.65 -10.22
CA ASP A 21 -0.77 11.96 -11.44
C ASP A 21 -0.33 10.50 -11.47
N TYR A 22 -0.75 9.75 -10.44
CA TYR A 22 -0.33 8.37 -10.21
C TYR A 22 -1.51 7.41 -10.27
N ALA A 23 -1.28 6.20 -10.76
CA ALA A 23 -2.28 5.13 -10.67
C ALA A 23 -2.30 4.51 -9.26
N LYS A 24 -1.13 4.04 -8.79
CA LYS A 24 -0.94 3.48 -7.44
C LYS A 24 0.46 3.79 -6.93
N VAL A 25 0.62 4.20 -5.66
CA VAL A 25 1.96 4.37 -5.07
C VAL A 25 2.59 3.02 -4.72
N TYR A 26 1.79 2.10 -4.17
CA TYR A 26 2.19 0.71 -3.92
C TYR A 26 1.10 -0.26 -4.35
N ARG A 27 1.49 -1.39 -4.94
CA ARG A 27 0.60 -2.53 -5.20
C ARG A 27 1.35 -3.84 -4.98
N SER A 28 0.87 -4.68 -4.05
CA SER A 28 1.34 -6.06 -3.99
C SER A 28 0.99 -6.80 -5.28
N CYS A 29 1.85 -7.70 -5.75
CA CYS A 29 1.61 -8.37 -7.03
C CYS A 29 0.33 -9.22 -6.98
N GLY A 30 -0.61 -8.95 -7.88
CA GLY A 30 -1.90 -9.64 -7.92
C GLY A 30 -1.87 -11.03 -8.57
N THR A 31 -0.86 -11.31 -9.41
CA THR A 31 -0.75 -12.54 -10.22
C THR A 31 0.44 -13.42 -9.86
N CYS A 32 1.38 -12.91 -9.05
CA CYS A 32 2.55 -13.66 -8.61
C CYS A 32 2.15 -14.70 -7.55
N GLU A 33 3.09 -15.58 -7.21
CA GLU A 33 2.90 -16.52 -6.11
C GLU A 33 2.46 -15.82 -4.81
N LYS A 34 1.62 -16.54 -4.05
CA LYS A 34 1.06 -16.07 -2.79
C LYS A 34 2.16 -16.02 -1.74
N CYS A 35 2.70 -14.84 -1.52
CA CYS A 35 3.55 -14.53 -0.39
C CYS A 35 3.04 -13.27 0.33
N ALA A 36 3.13 -13.29 1.66
CA ALA A 36 2.76 -12.15 2.48
C ALA A 36 3.75 -11.00 2.26
N ARG A 37 3.23 -9.83 1.92
CA ARG A 37 4.03 -8.62 1.72
C ARG A 37 3.60 -7.53 2.70
N GLU A 38 4.57 -6.85 3.30
CA GLU A 38 4.29 -5.73 4.19
C GLU A 38 4.78 -4.42 3.57
N VAL A 39 3.96 -3.38 3.63
CA VAL A 39 4.33 -2.01 3.26
C VAL A 39 4.04 -1.06 4.41
N TYR A 40 5.00 -0.19 4.69
CA TYR A 40 4.89 0.91 5.62
C TYR A 40 5.02 2.24 4.87
N ILE A 41 3.99 3.08 4.92
CA ILE A 41 3.89 4.34 4.18
C ILE A 41 3.72 5.47 5.19
N GLU A 42 4.71 6.36 5.30
CA GLU A 42 4.73 7.44 6.27
C GLU A 42 5.04 8.80 5.64
N GLY A 43 4.29 9.84 6.04
CA GLY A 43 4.57 11.21 5.61
C GLY A 43 4.42 11.43 4.11
N VAL A 44 3.64 10.59 3.44
CA VAL A 44 3.45 10.64 1.99
C VAL A 44 2.34 11.61 1.62
N THR A 45 2.60 12.45 0.62
CA THR A 45 1.57 13.26 -0.03
C THR A 45 1.29 12.72 -1.42
N ALA A 46 0.05 12.35 -1.71
CA ALA A 46 -0.33 11.71 -2.97
C ALA A 46 -1.58 12.39 -3.56
N ARG A 47 -1.41 13.10 -4.67
CA ARG A 47 -2.46 13.93 -5.30
C ARG A 47 -2.81 13.50 -6.73
N ASN A 48 -4.03 13.81 -7.16
CA ASN A 48 -4.52 13.60 -8.52
C ASN A 48 -4.32 12.16 -9.01
N GLY A 49 -4.62 11.16 -8.17
CA GLY A 49 -4.33 9.78 -8.51
C GLY A 49 -5.37 8.78 -8.03
N GLY A 50 -5.00 7.50 -8.17
CA GLY A 50 -5.80 6.37 -7.73
C GLY A 50 -5.59 6.04 -6.25
N GLU A 51 -5.12 4.82 -5.97
CA GLU A 51 -4.99 4.31 -4.61
C GLU A 51 -3.56 4.53 -4.09
N VAL A 52 -3.37 4.90 -2.82
CA VAL A 52 -2.02 4.97 -2.25
C VAL A 52 -1.44 3.56 -2.12
N ALA A 53 -2.20 2.61 -1.55
CA ALA A 53 -1.79 1.23 -1.42
C ALA A 53 -2.86 0.25 -1.93
N GLY A 54 -2.44 -0.75 -2.68
CA GLY A 54 -3.24 -1.93 -3.02
C GLY A 54 -2.64 -3.20 -2.41
N ILE A 55 -3.40 -3.89 -1.56
CA ILE A 55 -2.99 -5.16 -0.92
C ILE A 55 -4.01 -6.28 -1.15
N THR A 56 -3.61 -7.52 -0.91
CA THR A 56 -4.51 -8.67 -0.87
C THR A 56 -4.46 -9.33 0.50
N LYS A 57 -5.42 -8.99 1.39
CA LYS A 57 -5.47 -9.48 2.78
C LYS A 57 -5.47 -11.01 2.87
N ALA A 58 -6.14 -11.68 1.93
CA ALA A 58 -6.18 -13.15 1.86
C ALA A 58 -4.82 -13.81 1.62
N ASN A 59 -3.83 -13.06 1.12
CA ASN A 59 -2.44 -13.53 0.97
C ASN A 59 -1.56 -13.22 2.20
N GLY A 60 -2.13 -12.61 3.25
CA GLY A 60 -1.38 -12.15 4.42
C GLY A 60 -0.72 -10.79 4.24
N ASP A 61 -1.06 -10.04 3.17
CA ASP A 61 -0.49 -8.71 2.96
C ASP A 61 -0.94 -7.73 4.03
N LYS A 62 -0.05 -6.80 4.40
CA LYS A 62 -0.32 -5.74 5.37
C LYS A 62 0.17 -4.40 4.86
N ALA A 63 -0.67 -3.38 4.97
CA ALA A 63 -0.32 -1.99 4.71
C ALA A 63 -0.52 -1.17 5.98
N THR A 64 0.48 -0.37 6.32
CA THR A 64 0.39 0.61 7.41
C THR A 64 0.61 1.99 6.82
N LEU A 65 -0.41 2.86 6.92
CA LEU A 65 -0.37 4.24 6.43
C LEU A 65 -0.37 5.18 7.64
N VAL A 66 0.65 6.02 7.75
CA VAL A 66 0.82 6.98 8.86
C VAL A 66 1.06 8.37 8.26
N ASN A 67 0.33 9.38 8.72
CA ASN A 67 0.50 10.77 8.26
C ASN A 67 0.45 10.92 6.72
N VAL A 68 -0.44 10.18 6.05
CA VAL A 68 -0.62 10.25 4.60
C VAL A 68 -1.64 11.33 4.24
N CYS A 69 -1.24 12.27 3.39
CA CYS A 69 -2.10 13.32 2.88
C CYS A 69 -2.48 13.03 1.43
N THR A 70 -3.74 12.68 1.17
CA THR A 70 -4.17 12.29 -0.18
C THR A 70 -5.59 12.73 -0.50
N ASP A 71 -5.89 12.87 -1.79
CA ASP A 71 -7.24 13.07 -2.35
C ASP A 71 -7.88 11.77 -2.87
N ALA A 72 -7.20 10.62 -2.69
CA ALA A 72 -7.73 9.31 -3.05
C ALA A 72 -9.03 9.00 -2.29
N LYS A 73 -10.09 8.60 -3.01
CA LYS A 73 -11.36 8.16 -2.40
C LYS A 73 -11.20 6.91 -1.52
N THR A 74 -10.28 6.03 -1.90
CA THR A 74 -9.94 4.81 -1.15
C THR A 74 -8.41 4.72 -1.07
N PRO A 75 -7.79 5.37 -0.07
CA PRO A 75 -6.34 5.43 0.05
C PRO A 75 -5.68 4.05 0.13
N CYS A 76 -6.31 3.12 0.83
CA CYS A 76 -5.89 1.72 0.87
C CYS A 76 -7.00 0.81 0.35
N GLN A 77 -6.71 0.04 -0.69
CA GLN A 77 -7.65 -0.86 -1.36
C GLN A 77 -7.25 -2.32 -1.13
N ASN A 78 -8.18 -3.11 -0.62
CA ASN A 78 -8.06 -4.56 -0.59
C ASN A 78 -8.51 -5.14 -1.93
N TYR A 79 -7.83 -6.20 -2.37
CA TYR A 79 -8.12 -6.93 -3.60
C TYR A 79 -8.26 -8.41 -3.30
N SER A 80 -9.30 -9.07 -3.81
CA SER A 80 -9.50 -10.52 -3.71
C SER A 80 -8.79 -11.30 -4.83
N GLY A 81 -8.29 -10.61 -5.85
CA GLY A 81 -7.52 -11.17 -6.97
C GLY A 81 -6.92 -10.10 -7.87
N PRO A 82 -6.39 -10.46 -9.05
CA PRO A 82 -5.88 -9.50 -10.02
C PRO A 82 -6.96 -8.50 -10.46
N GLY A 83 -6.84 -7.25 -10.02
CA GLY A 83 -7.76 -6.16 -10.39
C GLY A 83 -9.16 -6.19 -9.75
N VAL A 84 -9.53 -7.26 -9.04
CA VAL A 84 -10.85 -7.37 -8.38
C VAL A 84 -10.81 -6.67 -7.03
N LYS A 85 -11.49 -5.52 -6.94
CA LYS A 85 -11.59 -4.71 -5.73
C LYS A 85 -12.54 -5.36 -4.72
N ASP A 86 -12.08 -5.44 -3.47
CA ASP A 86 -12.77 -6.10 -2.36
C ASP A 86 -12.85 -5.17 -1.14
N GLY A 87 -13.20 -3.90 -1.40
CA GLY A 87 -13.36 -2.88 -0.37
C GLY A 87 -12.06 -2.30 0.19
N PRO A 88 -12.15 -1.38 1.17
CA PRO A 88 -10.97 -0.76 1.76
C PRO A 88 -10.11 -1.81 2.48
N CYS A 89 -8.80 -1.60 2.40
CA CYS A 89 -7.88 -2.19 3.34
C CYS A 89 -8.06 -1.46 4.69
#